data_AF-A0A819CR48-F1
#
_entry.id   AF-A0A819CR48-F1
#
_cell.length_a   1.000
_cell.length_b   1.000
_cell.length_c   1.000
_cell.angle_alpha   90.00
_cell.angle_beta   90.00
_cell.angle_gamma   90.00
#
_symmetry.space_group_name_H-M   'P 1'
#
loop_
_entity.id
_entity.type
_entity.pdbx_description
1 polymer ?
#
loop_
_entity_poly.entity_id
_entity_poly.type
_entity_poly.pdbx_seq_one_letter_code
_entity_poly.pdbx_strand_id
1 'polypeptide(L)'
;LQAEIDTRNELRRDLNWIQLLAIGLGATIGAGIFVFSGQAAAKYSGPSVIISFLITGIITFLSSLSYAELGAMMPISGSAYTYAYAALGGTQ
;
A
#
# COMPACT_ATOMS: atom_id res chain seq x y z
N LEU A 1 -37.18 2.33 13.63
CA LEU A 1 -36.43 1.82 12.46
C LEU A 1 -35.12 2.59 12.16
N GLN A 2 -34.68 3.54 13.00
CA GLN A 2 -33.39 4.24 12.82
C GLN A 2 -32.60 4.34 14.15
N ALA A 3 -32.68 3.31 14.98
CA ALA A 3 -32.03 3.28 16.30
C ALA A 3 -31.28 1.95 16.57
N GLU A 4 -30.89 1.22 15.50
CA GLU A 4 -30.21 -0.08 15.63
C GLU A 4 -29.03 -0.25 14.65
N ILE A 5 -28.29 0.82 14.37
CA ILE A 5 -26.95 0.76 13.72
C ILE A 5 -25.99 1.75 14.40
N ASP A 6 -26.11 1.90 15.73
CA ASP A 6 -25.10 2.58 16.55
C ASP A 6 -24.63 1.70 17.71
N THR A 7 -24.68 0.37 17.51
CA THR A 7 -23.70 -0.48 18.17
C THR A 7 -22.39 -0.23 17.44
N ARG A 8 -21.69 0.85 17.81
CA ARG A 8 -20.26 0.99 17.53
C ARG A 8 -19.59 -0.22 18.13
N ASN A 9 -19.49 -1.29 17.35
CA ASN A 9 -18.54 -2.35 17.57
C ASN A 9 -17.18 -1.64 17.42
N GLU A 10 -16.68 -1.08 18.52
CA GLU A 10 -15.33 -0.61 18.62
C GLU A 10 -14.45 -1.81 18.29
N LEU A 11 -13.93 -1.82 17.06
CA LEU A 11 -12.98 -2.83 16.61
C LEU A 11 -11.84 -2.83 17.63
N ARG A 12 -11.69 -3.94 18.35
CA ARG A 12 -10.54 -4.12 19.23
C ARG A 12 -9.30 -3.99 18.37
N ARG A 13 -8.40 -3.09 18.75
CA ARG A 13 -7.10 -2.87 18.10
C ARG A 13 -6.15 -4.00 18.47
N ASP A 14 -6.49 -5.24 18.08
CA ASP A 14 -5.69 -6.44 18.31
C ASP A 14 -4.77 -6.76 17.12
N LEU A 15 -4.79 -5.93 16.07
CA LEU A 15 -3.94 -6.12 14.89
C LEU A 15 -2.47 -5.89 15.28
N ASN A 16 -1.75 -6.99 15.40
CA ASN A 16 -0.32 -6.99 15.66
C ASN A 16 0.44 -6.55 14.39
N TRP A 17 1.66 -6.03 14.56
CA TRP A 17 2.50 -5.53 13.46
C TRP A 17 2.71 -6.58 12.36
N ILE A 18 2.80 -7.86 12.73
CA ILE A 18 2.94 -8.99 11.81
C ILE A 18 1.69 -9.13 10.93
N GLN A 19 0.50 -8.97 11.50
CA GLN A 19 -0.76 -9.05 10.75
C GLN A 19 -0.90 -7.85 9.81
N LEU A 20 -0.51 -6.65 10.25
CA LEU A 20 -0.45 -5.47 9.39
C LEU A 20 0.47 -5.68 8.19
N LEU A 21 1.68 -6.20 8.44
CA LEU A 21 2.63 -6.49 7.37
C LEU A 21 2.12 -7.59 6.44
N ALA A 22 1.52 -8.65 6.97
CA ALA A 22 0.95 -9.73 6.15
C ALA A 22 -0.15 -9.20 5.21
N ILE A 23 -1.01 -8.31 5.69
CA ILE A 23 -2.04 -7.66 4.87
C ILE A 23 -1.39 -6.77 3.79
N GLY A 24 -0.41 -5.94 4.15
CA GLY A 24 0.29 -5.08 3.20
C GLY A 24 1.07 -5.86 2.13
N LEU A 25 1.79 -6.91 2.53
CA LEU A 25 2.52 -7.79 1.62
C LEU A 25 1.57 -8.58 0.71
N GLY A 26 0.45 -9.09 1.25
CA GLY A 26 -0.57 -9.77 0.46
C GLY A 26 -1.24 -8.85 -0.58
N ALA A 27 -1.46 -7.58 -0.23
CA ALA A 27 -1.97 -6.59 -1.18
C ALA A 27 -0.94 -6.21 -2.27
N THR A 28 0.36 -6.30 -1.96
CA THR A 28 1.46 -5.93 -2.87
C THR A 28 1.88 -7.09 -3.80
N ILE A 29 1.99 -8.31 -3.28
CA ILE A 29 2.37 -9.52 -4.01
C ILE A 29 1.10 -10.13 -4.65
N GLY A 30 0.54 -9.43 -5.65
CA GLY A 30 -0.63 -9.89 -6.40
C GLY A 30 -0.29 -10.75 -7.62
N ALA A 31 -1.32 -11.09 -8.40
CA ALA A 31 -1.17 -11.82 -9.69
C ALA A 31 -0.28 -11.08 -10.72
N GLY A 32 -0.08 -9.77 -10.52
CA GLY A 32 0.72 -8.92 -11.41
C GLY A 32 2.15 -9.43 -11.62
N ILE A 33 2.84 -9.89 -10.57
CA ILE A 33 4.26 -10.32 -10.68
C ILE A 33 4.46 -11.49 -11.66
N PHE A 34 3.49 -12.41 -11.73
CA PHE A 34 3.54 -13.59 -12.59
C PHE A 34 3.24 -13.25 -14.06
N VAL A 35 2.37 -12.27 -14.32
CA VAL A 35 2.03 -11.85 -15.68
C VAL A 35 3.06 -10.85 -16.23
N PHE A 36 3.48 -9.89 -15.41
CA PHE A 36 4.44 -8.86 -15.82
C PHE A 36 5.83 -9.45 -16.08
N SER A 37 6.29 -10.41 -15.28
CA SER A 37 7.58 -11.07 -15.52
C SER A 37 7.58 -11.85 -16.85
N GLY A 38 6.49 -12.56 -17.17
CA GLY A 38 6.34 -13.27 -18.45
C GLY A 38 6.33 -12.34 -19.66
N GLN A 39 5.59 -11.22 -19.60
CA GLN A 39 5.55 -10.24 -20.68
C GLN A 39 6.88 -9.46 -20.81
N ALA A 40 7.51 -9.10 -19.68
CA ALA A 40 8.79 -8.40 -19.67
C ALA A 40 9.93 -9.26 -20.22
N ALA A 41 9.97 -10.56 -19.87
CA ALA A 41 10.94 -11.51 -20.39
C ALA A 41 10.75 -11.75 -21.89
N ALA A 42 9.50 -11.89 -22.34
CA ALA A 42 9.18 -12.20 -23.75
C ALA A 42 9.38 -11.02 -24.71
N LYS A 43 9.09 -9.78 -24.28
CA LYS A 43 9.14 -8.59 -25.18
C LYS A 43 10.35 -7.66 -24.99
N TYR A 44 10.96 -7.60 -23.81
CA TYR A 44 11.84 -6.48 -23.48
C TYR A 44 13.30 -6.83 -23.17
N SER A 45 13.64 -8.02 -22.64
CA SER A 45 14.99 -8.15 -22.06
C SER A 45 15.69 -9.50 -22.03
N GLY A 46 15.05 -10.63 -22.33
CA GLY A 46 15.73 -11.93 -22.14
C GLY A 46 16.37 -12.03 -20.72
N PRO A 47 17.67 -12.38 -20.57
CA PRO A 47 18.33 -12.48 -19.26
C PRO A 47 18.41 -11.17 -18.44
N SER A 48 18.31 -10.01 -19.09
CA SER A 48 18.55 -8.70 -18.46
C SER A 48 17.36 -8.17 -17.63
N VAL A 49 16.23 -8.87 -17.60
CA VAL A 49 15.04 -8.50 -16.79
C VAL A 49 15.38 -8.39 -15.31
N ILE A 50 16.33 -9.19 -14.83
CA ILE A 50 16.80 -9.20 -13.43
C ILE A 50 17.39 -7.83 -13.05
N ILE A 51 18.12 -7.18 -13.96
CA ILE A 51 18.73 -5.87 -13.73
C ILE A 51 17.64 -4.79 -13.59
N SER A 52 16.62 -4.85 -14.45
CA SER A 52 15.46 -3.93 -14.37
C SER A 52 14.66 -4.11 -13.07
N PHE A 53 14.52 -5.35 -12.57
CA PHE A 53 13.89 -5.62 -11.28
C PHE A 53 14.71 -5.06 -10.11
N LEU A 54 16.03 -5.16 -10.18
CA LEU A 54 16.95 -4.61 -9.18
C LEU A 54 16.83 -3.08 -9.08
N ILE A 55 16.82 -2.40 -10.23
CA ILE A 55 16.65 -0.94 -10.29
C ILE A 55 15.26 -0.52 -9.78
N THR A 56 14.21 -1.22 -10.21
CA THR A 56 12.84 -0.97 -9.74
C THR A 56 12.73 -1.15 -8.23
N GLY A 57 13.36 -2.20 -7.67
CA GLY A 57 13.36 -2.44 -6.23
C GLY A 57 13.95 -1.26 -5.43
N ILE A 58 15.04 -0.67 -5.92
CA ILE A 58 15.66 0.50 -5.28
C ILE A 58 14.71 1.71 -5.33
N ILE A 59 14.09 1.96 -6.49
CA ILE A 59 13.15 3.08 -6.67
C ILE A 59 11.92 2.90 -5.77
N THR A 60 11.32 1.71 -5.76
CA THR A 60 10.16 1.39 -4.92
C THR A 60 10.50 1.50 -3.44
N PHE A 61 11.70 1.09 -3.02
CA PHE A 61 12.15 1.24 -1.64
C PHE A 61 12.19 2.72 -1.22
N LEU A 62 12.77 3.57 -2.06
CA LEU A 62 12.82 5.02 -1.80
C LEU A 62 11.42 5.64 -1.73
N SER A 63 10.54 5.28 -2.67
CA SER A 63 9.15 5.74 -2.66
C SER A 63 8.38 5.25 -1.43
N SER A 64 8.57 3.99 -1.03
CA SER A 64 7.93 3.41 0.14
C SER A 64 8.38 4.10 1.44
N LEU A 65 9.63 4.54 1.51
CA LEU A 65 10.13 5.29 2.66
C LEU A 65 9.41 6.64 2.79
N SER A 66 9.23 7.37 1.69
CA SER A 66 8.47 8.62 1.69
C SER A 66 7.00 8.41 2.08
N TYR A 67 6.37 7.31 1.64
CA TYR A 67 5.02 6.94 2.09
C TYR A 67 4.97 6.56 3.57
N ALA A 68 6.01 5.90 4.10
CA ALA A 68 6.10 5.56 5.51
C ALA A 68 6.22 6.82 6.39
N GLU A 69 6.97 7.84 5.95
CA GLU A 69 7.04 9.13 6.64
C GLU A 69 5.69 9.83 6.71
N LEU A 70 4.93 9.84 5.60
CA LEU A 70 3.58 10.39 5.58
C LEU A 70 2.61 9.61 6.49
N GLY A 71 2.69 8.28 6.48
CA GLY A 71 1.88 7.43 7.35
C GLY A 71 2.22 7.58 8.83
N ALA A 72 3.48 7.84 9.17
CA ALA A 72 3.92 8.13 10.53
C ALA A 72 3.45 9.52 11.01
N MET A 73 3.37 10.49 10.10
CA MET A 73 2.96 11.87 10.42
C MET A 73 1.43 12.02 10.61
N MET A 74 0.61 11.19 9.96
CA MET A 74 -0.86 11.24 10.08
C MET A 74 -1.45 9.89 10.53
N PRO A 75 -1.58 9.62 11.84
CA PRO A 75 -2.10 8.36 12.38
C PRO A 75 -3.64 8.30 12.36
N ILE A 76 -4.23 8.64 11.23
CA ILE A 76 -5.69 8.61 10.98
C ILE A 76 -6.03 7.41 10.09
N SER A 77 -7.15 6.75 10.40
CA SER A 77 -7.63 5.62 9.59
C SER A 77 -8.19 6.15 8.27
N GLY A 78 -7.31 6.32 7.28
CA GLY A 78 -7.61 6.98 6.02
C GLY A 78 -6.74 6.48 4.87
N SER A 79 -7.31 6.43 3.66
CA SER A 79 -6.59 6.13 2.42
C SER A 79 -6.00 7.43 1.83
N ALA A 80 -5.38 7.38 0.64
CA ALA A 80 -4.81 8.54 -0.05
C ALA A 80 -5.71 9.79 -0.04
N TYR A 81 -7.03 9.60 -0.07
CA TYR A 81 -8.04 10.65 0.08
C TYR A 81 -7.92 11.47 1.37
N THR A 82 -7.64 10.85 2.50
CA THR A 82 -7.52 11.54 3.79
C THR A 82 -6.22 12.35 3.87
N TYR A 83 -5.13 11.84 3.27
CA TYR A 83 -3.87 12.58 3.13
C TYR A 83 -4.02 13.78 2.19
N ALA A 84 -4.75 13.62 1.08
CA ALA A 84 -5.07 14.70 0.17
C ALA A 84 -5.96 15.77 0.83
N TYR A 85 -6.96 15.37 1.63
CA TYR A 85 -7.82 16.30 2.37
C TYR A 85 -7.05 17.08 3.44
N ALA A 86 -6.11 16.44 4.15
CA ALA A 86 -5.27 17.07 5.16
C ALA A 86 -4.26 18.05 4.55
N ALA A 87 -3.71 17.75 3.37
CA ALA A 87 -2.70 18.58 2.71
C ALA A 87 -3.29 19.73 1.86
N LEU A 88 -4.42 19.50 1.16
CA LEU A 88 -5.01 20.48 0.24
C LEU A 88 -6.08 21.36 0.90
N GLY A 89 -6.45 21.10 2.16
CA GLY A 89 -7.48 21.88 2.85
C GLY A 89 -8.83 21.69 2.18
N GLY A 90 -9.35 20.47 2.22
CA GLY A 90 -10.76 20.28 1.94
C GLY A 90 -11.58 20.96 3.04
N THR A 91 -12.18 22.09 2.68
CA THR A 91 -13.18 22.79 3.47
C THR A 91 -14.23 21.80 4.00
N GLN A 92 -14.28 21.64 5.33
CA GLN A 92 -15.32 21.04 6.20
C GLN A 92 -16.00 19.72 5.81
#